data_AF-W2EQS1-F1
#
_entry.id   AF-W2EQS1-F1
#
_cell.length_a   1.000
_cell.length_b   1.000
_cell.length_c   1.000
_cell.angle_alpha   90.00
_cell.angle_beta   90.00
_cell.angle_gamma   90.00
#
_symmetry.space_group_name_H-M   'P 1'
#
loop_
_entity.id
_entity.type
_entity.pdbx_description
1 polymer ?
#
loop_
_entity_poly.entity_id
_entity_poly.type
_entity_poly.pdbx_seq_one_letter_code
_entity_poly.pdbx_strand_id
1 'polypeptide(L)'
;MGEVPDIGRIVQYTLSEADAAEINVRRMDDRASRGERPGPPGYGGGAEAGQVYPAIVVRVFASSFNSVNLQVLLDGHDTYWAVSRAEGDQPGTWTWPPPI
;
A
#
# COMPACT_ATOMS: atom_id res chain seq x y z
N MET A 1 -14.01 3.23 18.78
CA MET A 1 -12.69 3.73 18.36
C MET A 1 -11.79 2.51 18.28
N GLY A 2 -11.24 2.24 17.09
CA GLY A 2 -10.30 1.14 16.91
C GLY A 2 -9.03 1.34 17.73
N GLU A 3 -8.31 0.26 17.98
CA GLU A 3 -7.02 0.29 18.67
C GLU A 3 -6.00 1.02 17.78
N VAL A 4 -5.26 1.98 18.37
CA VAL A 4 -4.16 2.67 17.67
C VAL A 4 -3.07 1.63 17.41
N PRO A 5 -2.68 1.38 16.15
CA PRO A 5 -1.67 0.36 15.87
C PRO A 5 -0.29 0.83 16.32
N ASP A 6 0.55 -0.10 16.76
CA ASP A 6 1.95 0.17 17.03
C ASP A 6 2.80 0.21 15.75
N ILE A 7 3.92 0.94 15.80
CA ILE A 7 4.94 0.92 14.74
C ILE A 7 5.48 -0.51 14.57
N GLY A 8 5.63 -0.95 13.32
CA GLY A 8 6.11 -2.28 12.96
C GLY A 8 5.01 -3.34 12.84
N ARG A 9 3.78 -3.04 13.22
CA ARG A 9 2.63 -3.95 13.01
C ARG A 9 2.30 -4.06 11.52
N ILE A 10 1.85 -5.25 11.12
CA ILE A 10 1.33 -5.51 9.78
C ILE A 10 -0.19 -5.32 9.78
N VAL A 11 -0.67 -4.50 8.86
CA VAL A 11 -2.08 -4.22 8.58
C VAL A 11 -2.40 -4.57 7.12
N GLN A 12 -3.68 -4.57 6.76
CA GLN A 12 -4.12 -4.64 5.37
C GLN A 12 -4.38 -3.24 4.84
N TYR A 13 -3.91 -2.93 3.63
CA TYR A 13 -4.14 -1.66 2.96
C TYR A 13 -4.84 -1.89 1.62
N THR A 14 -5.94 -1.20 1.41
CA THR A 14 -6.73 -1.27 0.17
C THR A 14 -6.31 -0.13 -0.75
N LEU A 15 -5.82 -0.42 -1.96
CA LEU A 15 -5.40 0.61 -2.89
C LEU A 15 -6.58 1.48 -3.36
N SER A 16 -6.38 2.79 -3.39
CA SER A 16 -7.25 3.71 -4.12
C SER A 16 -6.90 3.74 -5.61
N GLU A 17 -7.77 4.35 -6.43
CA GLU A 17 -7.48 4.59 -7.85
C GLU A 17 -6.21 5.44 -8.05
N ALA A 18 -6.01 6.44 -7.18
CA ALA A 18 -4.83 7.30 -7.23
C ALA A 18 -3.55 6.51 -6.90
N ASP A 19 -3.58 5.66 -5.86
CA ASP A 19 -2.44 4.82 -5.49
C ASP A 19 -2.08 3.87 -6.64
N ALA A 20 -3.09 3.20 -7.22
CA ALA A 20 -2.90 2.27 -8.33
C ALA A 20 -2.30 2.96 -9.57
N ALA A 21 -2.79 4.15 -9.92
CA ALA A 21 -2.24 4.94 -11.02
C ALA A 21 -0.78 5.34 -10.76
N GLU A 22 -0.45 5.83 -9.56
CA GLU A 22 0.91 6.23 -9.20
C GLU A 22 1.88 5.04 -9.25
N ILE A 23 1.49 3.89 -8.70
CA ILE A 23 2.27 2.65 -8.72
C ILE A 23 2.56 2.25 -10.17
N ASN A 24 1.53 2.23 -11.02
CA ASN A 24 1.68 1.80 -12.41
C ASN A 24 2.56 2.77 -13.21
N VAL A 25 2.43 4.08 -13.01
CA VAL A 25 3.33 5.08 -13.63
C VAL A 25 4.77 4.84 -13.21
N ARG A 26 5.04 4.68 -11.90
CA ARG A 26 6.39 4.41 -11.39
C ARG A 26 6.99 3.12 -11.97
N ARG A 27 6.18 2.07 -12.11
CA ARG A 27 6.59 0.80 -12.72
C ARG A 27 6.90 0.95 -14.20
N MET A 28 6.14 1.77 -14.92
CA MET A 28 6.43 2.08 -16.33
C MET A 28 7.75 2.85 -16.47
N ASP A 29 7.99 3.83 -15.61
CA ASP A 29 9.23 4.62 -15.62
C ASP A 29 10.47 3.77 -15.29
N ASP A 30 10.40 2.91 -14.26
CA ASP A 30 11.52 2.01 -13.90
C ASP A 30 11.83 1.04 -15.05
N ARG A 31 10.81 0.42 -15.67
CA ARG A 31 10.99 -0.45 -16.84
C ARG A 31 11.65 0.30 -18.00
N ALA A 32 11.20 1.51 -18.29
CA ALA A 32 11.77 2.34 -19.34
C ALA A 32 13.25 2.65 -19.06
N SER A 33 13.60 2.93 -17.79
CA SER A 33 14.99 3.21 -17.39
C SER A 33 15.92 2.00 -17.49
N ARG A 34 15.40 0.78 -17.28
CA ARG A 34 16.15 -0.48 -17.37
C ARG A 34 16.24 -1.05 -18.78
N GLY A 35 15.53 -0.46 -19.74
CA GLY A 35 15.41 -1.01 -21.10
C GLY A 35 14.69 -2.37 -21.12
N GLU A 36 13.87 -2.66 -20.11
CA GLU A 36 13.13 -3.91 -20.00
C GLU A 36 11.90 -3.89 -20.94
N ARG A 37 11.63 -5.03 -21.59
CA ARG A 37 10.42 -5.20 -22.43
C ARG A 37 9.18 -5.39 -21.54
N PRO A 38 7.96 -5.09 -22.03
CA PRO A 38 6.73 -5.39 -21.28
C PRO A 38 6.58 -6.92 -21.02
N GLY A 39 6.72 -7.36 -19.76
CA GLY A 39 6.62 -8.77 -19.30
C GLY A 39 7.65 -9.09 -18.18
N PRO A 40 7.48 -10.11 -17.32
CA PRO A 40 8.20 -10.21 -16.03
C PRO A 40 9.66 -10.73 -16.17
N PRO A 41 10.59 -10.46 -15.21
CA PRO A 41 10.35 -10.52 -13.76
C PRO A 41 10.88 -9.32 -12.94
N GLY A 42 10.03 -8.82 -12.06
CA GLY A 42 10.41 -7.83 -11.03
C GLY A 42 9.17 -7.26 -10.34
N TYR A 43 8.17 -6.91 -11.13
CA TYR A 43 6.86 -6.47 -10.66
C TYR A 43 5.81 -7.56 -10.91
N GLY A 44 4.85 -7.70 -10.00
CA GLY A 44 3.64 -8.49 -10.19
C GLY A 44 2.72 -7.93 -11.27
N GLY A 45 1.45 -8.35 -11.25
CA GLY A 45 0.41 -7.76 -12.11
C GLY A 45 0.29 -6.23 -11.95
N GLY A 46 -0.47 -5.58 -12.84
CA GLY A 46 -0.81 -4.17 -12.69
C GLY A 46 -1.51 -3.91 -11.35
N ALA A 47 -1.21 -2.78 -10.72
CA ALA A 47 -1.93 -2.37 -9.51
C ALA A 47 -3.32 -1.88 -9.90
N GLU A 48 -4.34 -2.31 -9.16
CA GLU A 48 -5.74 -1.93 -9.38
C GLU A 48 -6.37 -1.46 -8.07
N ALA A 49 -7.30 -0.51 -8.16
CA ALA A 49 -8.05 -0.04 -7.00
C ALA A 49 -8.84 -1.18 -6.37
N GLY A 50 -8.95 -1.18 -5.04
CA GLY A 50 -9.63 -2.24 -4.28
C GLY A 50 -8.76 -3.47 -4.00
N GLN A 51 -7.60 -3.62 -4.66
CA GLN A 51 -6.66 -4.66 -4.28
C GLN A 51 -6.11 -4.42 -2.88
N VAL A 52 -6.02 -5.49 -2.09
CA VAL A 52 -5.59 -5.44 -0.70
C VAL A 52 -4.19 -6.03 -0.57
N TYR A 53 -3.29 -5.28 0.06
CA TYR A 53 -1.90 -5.66 0.27
C TYR A 53 -1.52 -5.59 1.75
N PRO A 54 -0.59 -6.44 2.22
CA PRO A 54 -0.01 -6.27 3.53
C PRO A 54 0.82 -4.97 3.57
N ALA A 55 0.73 -4.24 4.66
CA ALA A 55 1.46 -3.01 4.87
C ALA A 55 2.01 -2.91 6.29
N ILE A 56 3.22 -2.36 6.43
CA ILE A 56 3.87 -2.16 7.73
C ILE A 56 3.58 -0.73 8.20
N VAL A 57 3.13 -0.58 9.44
CA VAL A 57 2.97 0.72 10.10
C VAL A 57 4.35 1.32 10.38
N VAL A 58 4.71 2.41 9.69
CA VAL A 58 6.02 3.08 9.85
C VAL A 58 5.94 4.34 10.73
N ARG A 59 4.74 4.91 10.88
CA ARG A 59 4.50 6.05 11.78
C ARG A 59 3.03 6.08 12.20
N VAL A 60 2.78 6.49 13.44
CA VAL A 60 1.45 6.65 14.02
C VAL A 60 1.19 8.12 14.35
N PHE A 61 -0.02 8.60 14.07
CA PHE A 61 -0.47 9.92 14.48
C PHE A 61 -1.59 9.78 15.51
N ALA A 62 -1.38 10.32 16.71
CA ALA A 62 -2.42 10.42 17.73
C ALA A 62 -3.46 11.47 17.28
N SER A 63 -4.45 11.03 16.51
CA SER A 63 -5.57 11.85 16.02
C SER A 63 -6.87 11.06 16.09
N SER A 64 -8.01 11.74 15.93
CA SER A 64 -9.34 11.13 16.01
C SER A 64 -9.62 10.03 14.98
N PHE A 65 -8.76 9.85 13.98
CA PHE A 65 -8.95 8.94 12.86
C PHE A 65 -7.95 7.77 12.81
N ASN A 66 -7.14 7.58 13.86
CA ASN A 66 -6.10 6.55 13.92
C ASN A 66 -5.23 6.51 12.65
N SER A 67 -4.78 7.68 12.18
CA SER A 67 -4.02 7.75 10.94
C SER A 67 -2.58 7.27 11.11
N VAL A 68 -2.06 6.65 10.06
CA VAL A 68 -0.70 6.09 10.02
C VAL A 68 -0.03 6.37 8.67
N ASN A 69 1.29 6.31 8.67
CA ASN A 69 2.04 6.09 7.43
C ASN A 69 2.33 4.60 7.29
N LEU A 70 2.29 4.12 6.06
CA LEU A 70 2.44 2.72 5.71
C LEU A 70 3.53 2.51 4.66
N GLN A 71 4.32 1.47 4.85
CA GLN A 71 5.06 0.83 3.76
C GLN A 71 4.25 -0.37 3.26
N VAL A 72 3.58 -0.23 2.12
CA VAL A 72 2.77 -1.27 1.48
C VAL A 72 3.67 -2.19 0.67
N LEU A 73 3.56 -3.49 0.87
CA LEU A 73 4.31 -4.51 0.14
C LEU A 73 3.49 -4.95 -1.08
N LEU A 74 3.96 -4.61 -2.28
CA LEU A 74 3.24 -4.93 -3.51
C LEU A 74 3.66 -6.30 -4.03
N ASP A 75 2.86 -6.86 -4.94
CA ASP A 75 3.28 -8.03 -5.71
C ASP A 75 4.48 -7.62 -6.59
N GLY A 76 5.64 -8.24 -6.34
CA GLY A 76 6.92 -7.89 -6.93
C GLY A 76 7.98 -7.42 -5.93
N HIS A 77 9.01 -6.76 -6.45
CA HIS A 77 10.17 -6.29 -5.71
C HIS A 77 10.01 -4.87 -5.14
N ASP A 78 8.84 -4.25 -5.29
CA ASP A 78 8.60 -2.86 -4.93
C ASP A 78 7.60 -2.68 -3.80
N THR A 79 7.68 -1.50 -3.20
CA THR A 79 6.83 -1.09 -2.10
C THR A 79 6.20 0.26 -2.41
N TYR A 80 5.01 0.51 -1.88
CA TYR A 80 4.33 1.80 -1.99
C TYR A 80 4.31 2.52 -0.64
N TRP A 81 4.44 3.84 -0.65
CA TRP A 81 4.43 4.66 0.57
C TRP A 81 3.07 5.35 0.69
N ALA A 82 2.21 4.86 1.56
CA ALA A 82 0.89 5.44 1.77
C ALA A 82 0.90 6.34 3.02
N VAL A 83 0.65 7.63 2.84
CA VAL A 83 0.83 8.66 3.89
C VAL A 83 -0.51 9.05 4.49
N SER A 84 -0.53 9.22 5.81
CA SER A 84 -1.68 9.73 6.58
C SER A 84 -2.98 8.97 6.30
N ARG A 85 -2.89 7.64 6.19
CA ARG A 85 -4.04 6.78 5.90
C ARG A 85 -4.80 6.47 7.18
N ALA A 86 -6.11 6.68 7.16
CA ALA A 86 -7.00 6.39 8.28
C ALA A 86 -7.43 4.92 8.28
N GLU A 87 -7.87 4.46 9.45
CA GLU A 87 -8.52 3.15 9.60
C GLU A 87 -9.89 3.14 8.88
N GLY A 88 -10.22 2.08 8.16
CA GLY A 88 -11.54 1.90 7.55
C GLY A 88 -11.57 0.91 6.39
N ASP A 89 -12.77 0.69 5.84
CA ASP A 89 -13.04 -0.37 4.84
C ASP A 89 -13.14 0.16 3.40
N GLN A 90 -12.67 1.38 3.14
CA GLN A 90 -12.76 2.00 1.81
C GLN A 90 -11.41 1.92 1.07
N PRO A 91 -11.40 2.07 -0.27
CA PRO A 91 -10.14 2.29 -0.98
C PRO A 91 -9.36 3.48 -0.40
N GLY A 92 -8.07 3.30 -0.18
CA GLY A 92 -7.20 4.31 0.43
C GLY A 92 -7.17 4.29 1.97
N THR A 93 -7.77 3.30 2.62
CA THR A 93 -7.72 3.11 4.08
C THR A 93 -7.05 1.80 4.47
N TRP A 94 -6.76 1.64 5.76
CA TRP A 94 -6.17 0.41 6.32
C TRP A 94 -7.12 -0.28 7.28
N THR A 95 -6.98 -1.60 7.42
CA THR A 95 -7.72 -2.42 8.39
C THR A 95 -6.80 -3.41 9.10
N TRP A 96 -7.23 -3.87 10.28
CA TRP A 96 -6.59 -5.01 10.91
C TRP A 96 -6.82 -6.28 10.07
N PRO A 97 -5.82 -7.17 9.93
CA PRO A 97 -6.03 -8.46 9.29
C PRO A 97 -7.12 -9.26 10.01
N PRO A 98 -7.92 -10.05 9.29
CA PRO A 98 -8.92 -10.91 9.93
C PRO A 98 -8.24 -11.92 10.87
N PRO A 99 -8.91 -12.31 11.96
CA PRO A 99 -8.43 -13.40 12.81
C PRO A 99 -8.29 -14.70 11.99
N ILE A 100 -7.30 -15.51 12.35
CA ILE A 100 -7.00 -16.82 11.76
C ILE A 100 -7.84 -17.89 12.44
#